data_AF-T1HGM4-F1
#
_entry.id   AF-T1HGM4-F1
#
_cell.length_a   1.000
_cell.length_b   1.000
_cell.length_c   1.000
_cell.angle_alpha   90.00
_cell.angle_beta   90.00
_cell.angle_gamma   90.00
#
_symmetry.space_group_name_H-M   'P 1'
#
loop_
_entity.id
_entity.type
_entity.pdbx_description
1 polymer ?
#
loop_
_entity_poly.entity_id
_entity_poly.type
_entity_poly.pdbx_seq_one_letter_code
_entity_poly.pdbx_strand_id
1 'polypeptide(L)'
;MGSNQQLTSELDTLINEIYSIRSEQINRAKDIIEQKKELAKEVGKQAVECTETEGYKYLQQIEENNVKYTSDFLEQLDGYKKALENGEDEKVKKALEETLKPNFESILTNLQAEGESITLAYVSKANQCRGLDH
;
A
#
# COMPACT_ATOMS: atom_id res chain seq x y z
N MET A 1 1.61 27.94 -19.24
CA MET A 1 0.83 27.10 -18.31
C MET A 1 0.67 27.90 -17.02
N GLY A 2 -0.55 28.02 -16.48
CA GLY A 2 -0.79 28.79 -15.26
C GLY A 2 -0.30 28.04 -14.02
N SER A 3 0.12 28.77 -12.98
CA SER A 3 0.63 28.22 -11.70
C SER A 3 -0.31 27.17 -11.09
N ASN A 4 -1.62 27.42 -11.13
CA ASN A 4 -2.65 26.53 -10.61
C ASN A 4 -2.73 25.16 -11.35
N GLN A 5 -2.55 25.15 -12.68
CA GLN A 5 -2.52 23.89 -13.45
C GLN A 5 -1.32 23.02 -13.09
N GLN A 6 -0.18 23.64 -12.82
CA GLN A 6 1.01 22.93 -12.39
C GLN A 6 0.82 22.31 -11.00
N LEU A 7 0.32 23.09 -10.04
CA LEU A 7 0.06 22.58 -8.68
C LEU A 7 -0.95 21.44 -8.66
N THR A 8 -2.03 21.54 -9.45
CA THR A 8 -3.00 20.45 -9.59
C THR A 8 -2.34 19.17 -10.10
N SER A 9 -1.51 19.28 -11.14
CA SER A 9 -0.78 18.12 -11.69
C SER A 9 0.19 17.50 -10.69
N GLU A 10 0.85 18.30 -9.84
CA GLU A 10 1.74 17.78 -8.80
C GLU A 10 0.95 17.01 -7.72
N LEU A 11 -0.19 17.55 -7.26
CA LEU A 11 -1.07 16.84 -6.33
C LEU A 11 -1.62 15.55 -6.93
N ASP A 12 -2.05 15.56 -8.19
CA ASP A 12 -2.49 14.37 -8.92
C ASP A 12 -1.40 13.31 -9.01
N THR A 13 -0.15 13.72 -9.21
CA THR A 13 0.99 12.80 -9.25
C THR A 13 1.14 12.06 -7.93
N LEU A 14 1.11 12.78 -6.79
CA LEU A 14 1.19 12.17 -5.47
C LEU A 14 0.03 11.18 -5.22
N ILE A 15 -1.20 11.55 -5.61
CA ILE A 15 -2.37 10.66 -5.47
C ILE A 15 -2.19 9.39 -6.30
N ASN A 16 -1.77 9.53 -7.56
CA ASN A 16 -1.62 8.41 -8.48
C ASN A 16 -0.51 7.45 -8.02
N GLU A 17 0.59 7.97 -7.50
CA GLU A 17 1.68 7.15 -6.96
C GLU A 17 1.21 6.31 -5.75
N ILE A 18 0.41 6.89 -4.85
CA ILE A 18 -0.18 6.15 -3.72
C ILE A 18 -1.03 4.99 -4.21
N TYR A 19 -1.97 5.26 -5.13
CA TYR A 19 -2.83 4.20 -5.64
C TYR A 19 -2.07 3.13 -6.42
N SER A 20 -1.04 3.53 -7.17
CA SER A 20 -0.14 2.61 -7.87
C SER A 20 0.55 1.66 -6.89
N ILE A 21 1.16 2.19 -5.83
CA ILE A 21 1.89 1.40 -4.83
C ILE A 21 0.94 0.48 -4.05
N ARG A 22 -0.23 0.98 -3.65
CA ARG A 22 -1.26 0.15 -2.99
C ARG A 22 -1.69 -1.02 -3.87
N SER A 23 -1.90 -0.77 -5.16
CA SER A 23 -2.25 -1.81 -6.15
C SER A 23 -1.13 -2.83 -6.31
N GLU A 24 0.12 -2.37 -6.41
CA GLU A 24 1.29 -3.24 -6.51
C GLU A 24 1.42 -4.17 -5.30
N GLN A 25 1.28 -3.65 -4.07
CA GLN A 25 1.32 -4.45 -2.84
C GLN A 25 0.26 -5.55 -2.84
N ILE A 26 -0.96 -5.24 -3.29
CA ILE A 26 -2.06 -6.21 -3.39
C ILE A 26 -1.80 -7.27 -4.45
N ASN A 27 -1.28 -6.87 -5.62
CA ASN A 27 -0.96 -7.82 -6.67
C ASN A 27 0.18 -8.75 -6.25
N ARG A 28 1.24 -8.21 -5.65
CA ARG A 28 2.33 -9.00 -5.07
C ARG A 28 1.83 -9.97 -4.00
N ALA A 29 0.93 -9.53 -3.12
CA ALA A 29 0.34 -10.40 -2.11
C ALA A 29 -0.42 -11.58 -2.74
N LYS A 30 -1.23 -11.33 -3.77
CA LYS A 30 -1.96 -12.39 -4.51
C LYS A 30 -1.00 -13.38 -5.18
N ASP A 31 0.05 -12.89 -5.82
CA ASP A 31 1.05 -13.75 -6.47
C ASP A 31 1.77 -14.64 -5.46
N ILE A 32 2.12 -14.09 -4.30
CA ILE A 32 2.77 -14.85 -3.21
C ILE A 32 1.83 -15.92 -2.67
N ILE A 33 0.54 -15.60 -2.48
CA ILE A 33 -0.47 -16.59 -2.05
C ILE A 33 -0.56 -17.74 -3.04
N GLU A 34 -0.66 -17.44 -4.35
CA GLU A 34 -0.77 -18.47 -5.37
C GLU A 34 0.48 -19.35 -5.43
N GLN A 35 1.67 -18.75 -5.37
CA GLN A 35 2.94 -19.49 -5.30
C GLN A 35 2.99 -20.43 -4.08
N LYS A 36 2.56 -19.94 -2.90
CA LYS A 36 2.55 -20.77 -1.68
C LYS A 36 1.51 -21.87 -1.74
N LYS A 37 0.33 -21.62 -2.32
CA LYS A 37 -0.68 -22.65 -2.55
C LYS A 37 -0.17 -23.74 -3.48
N GLU A 38 0.54 -23.38 -4.55
CA GLU A 38 1.15 -24.37 -5.46
C GLU A 38 2.12 -25.29 -4.72
N LEU A 39 3.01 -24.70 -3.91
CA LEU A 39 3.95 -25.47 -3.08
C LEU A 39 3.26 -26.32 -2.00
N ALA A 40 2.07 -25.94 -1.56
CA ALA A 40 1.30 -26.72 -0.60
C ALA A 40 0.62 -27.94 -1.23
N LYS A 41 0.36 -27.93 -2.56
CA LYS A 41 -0.21 -29.08 -3.28
C LYS A 41 0.70 -30.31 -3.22
N GLU A 42 2.02 -30.11 -3.16
CA GLU A 42 3.02 -31.18 -3.00
C GLU A 42 2.87 -31.95 -1.68
N VAL A 43 2.32 -31.30 -0.65
CA VAL A 43 2.14 -31.88 0.70
C VAL A 43 0.77 -32.53 0.83
N GLY A 44 -0.27 -31.86 0.35
CA GLY A 44 -1.64 -32.40 0.32
C GLY A 44 -2.72 -31.37 0.61
N LYS A 45 -3.97 -31.82 0.53
CA LYS A 45 -5.16 -30.94 0.58
C LYS A 45 -5.23 -30.06 1.85
N GLN A 46 -4.88 -30.60 3.01
CA GLN A 46 -4.91 -29.85 4.27
C GLN A 46 -3.91 -28.68 4.28
N ALA A 47 -2.72 -28.88 3.72
CA ALA A 47 -1.72 -27.82 3.62
C ALA A 47 -2.19 -26.70 2.69
N VAL A 48 -2.87 -27.04 1.58
CA VAL A 48 -3.47 -26.07 0.66
C VAL A 48 -4.55 -25.24 1.35
N GLU A 49 -5.48 -25.88 2.06
CA GLU A 49 -6.57 -25.20 2.77
C GLU A 49 -6.04 -24.26 3.89
N CYS A 50 -5.02 -24.71 4.62
CA CYS A 50 -4.33 -23.88 5.62
C CYS A 50 -3.67 -22.66 4.96
N THR A 51 -2.91 -22.88 3.88
CA THR A 51 -2.17 -21.82 3.16
C THR A 51 -3.12 -20.79 2.55
N GLU A 52 -4.27 -21.22 2.04
CA GLU A 52 -5.31 -20.34 1.50
C GLU A 52 -5.98 -19.52 2.61
N THR A 53 -6.32 -20.14 3.74
CA THR A 53 -6.91 -19.43 4.89
C THR A 53 -5.97 -18.36 5.44
N GLU A 54 -4.69 -18.70 5.63
CA GLU A 54 -3.67 -17.72 6.04
C GLU A 54 -3.42 -16.67 4.94
N GLY A 55 -3.56 -17.05 3.67
CA GLY A 55 -3.45 -16.13 2.53
C GLY A 55 -4.54 -15.07 2.51
N TYR A 56 -5.78 -15.41 2.86
CA TYR A 56 -6.85 -14.41 2.99
C TYR A 56 -6.58 -13.42 4.12
N LYS A 57 -6.08 -13.89 5.27
CA LYS A 57 -5.70 -13.00 6.38
C LYS A 57 -4.56 -12.07 5.97
N TYR A 58 -3.55 -12.62 5.30
CA TYR A 58 -2.44 -11.85 4.76
C TYR A 58 -2.91 -10.74 3.81
N LEU A 59 -3.78 -11.08 2.85
CA LEU A 59 -4.32 -10.10 1.91
C LEU A 59 -5.09 -8.98 2.64
N GLN A 60 -5.92 -9.34 3.61
CA GLN A 60 -6.64 -8.38 4.44
C GLN A 60 -5.66 -7.44 5.19
N GLN A 61 -4.58 -7.98 5.76
CA GLN A 61 -3.58 -7.17 6.46
C GLN A 61 -2.85 -6.19 5.52
N ILE A 62 -2.57 -6.59 4.28
CA ILE A 62 -2.02 -5.68 3.26
C ILE A 62 -3.01 -4.57 2.90
N GLU A 63 -4.31 -4.88 2.79
CA GLU A 63 -5.36 -3.88 2.57
C GLU A 63 -5.46 -2.89 3.74
N GLU A 64 -5.44 -3.40 4.97
CA GLU A 64 -5.46 -2.58 6.19
C GLU A 64 -4.21 -1.69 6.28
N ASN A 65 -3.03 -2.23 5.97
CA ASN A 65 -1.77 -1.48 5.91
C ASN A 65 -1.83 -0.34 4.89
N ASN A 66 -2.35 -0.65 3.69
CA ASN A 66 -2.56 0.31 2.62
C ASN A 66 -3.46 1.47 3.08
N VAL A 67 -4.55 1.18 3.79
CA VAL A 67 -5.44 2.23 4.31
C VAL A 67 -4.75 3.02 5.42
N LYS A 68 -4.21 2.34 6.43
CA LYS A 68 -3.59 2.92 7.63
C LYS A 68 -2.57 4.01 7.33
N TYR A 69 -1.69 3.80 6.35
CA TYR A 69 -0.63 4.76 6.06
C TYR A 69 -1.01 5.82 5.02
N THR A 70 -2.11 5.66 4.29
CA THR A 70 -2.42 6.52 3.15
C THR A 70 -3.70 7.34 3.30
N SER A 71 -4.65 6.94 4.16
CA SER A 71 -5.96 7.60 4.28
C SER A 71 -5.86 9.09 4.59
N ASP A 72 -5.12 9.42 5.64
CA ASP A 72 -5.05 10.78 6.18
C ASP A 72 -4.33 11.70 5.19
N PHE A 73 -3.35 11.16 4.47
CA PHE A 73 -2.62 11.92 3.47
C PHE A 73 -3.44 12.13 2.19
N LEU A 74 -4.21 11.13 1.76
CA LEU A 74 -5.16 11.31 0.65
C LEU A 74 -6.23 12.35 0.99
N GLU A 75 -6.70 12.38 2.23
CA GLU A 75 -7.62 13.43 2.71
C GLU A 75 -6.97 14.82 2.69
N GLN A 76 -5.70 14.92 3.12
CA GLN A 76 -4.93 16.17 3.01
C GLN A 76 -4.81 16.65 1.55
N LEU A 77 -4.49 15.75 0.61
CA LEU A 77 -4.37 16.08 -0.81
C LEU A 77 -5.70 16.57 -1.40
N ASP A 78 -6.82 15.94 -1.04
CA ASP A 78 -8.16 16.41 -1.44
C ASP A 78 -8.48 17.81 -0.89
N GLY A 79 -8.11 18.08 0.37
CA GLY A 79 -8.21 19.39 0.98
C GLY A 79 -7.42 20.46 0.21
N TYR A 80 -6.19 20.16 -0.21
CA TYR A 80 -5.37 21.08 -1.00
C TYR A 80 -5.87 21.28 -2.43
N LYS A 81 -6.47 20.25 -3.04
CA LYS A 81 -7.16 20.40 -4.34
C LYS A 81 -8.31 21.41 -4.25
N LYS A 82 -9.16 21.29 -3.22
CA LYS A 82 -10.24 22.27 -2.97
C LYS A 82 -9.70 23.67 -2.71
N ALA A 83 -8.56 23.78 -2.03
CA ALA A 83 -7.90 25.08 -1.83
C ALA A 83 -7.43 25.71 -3.16
N LEU A 84 -6.93 24.92 -4.12
CA LEU A 84 -6.61 25.41 -5.47
C LEU A 84 -7.85 25.88 -6.23
N GLU A 85 -8.99 25.20 -6.10
CA GLU A 85 -10.27 25.62 -6.68
C GLU A 85 -10.74 26.97 -6.14
N ASN A 86 -10.40 27.27 -4.88
CA ASN A 86 -10.69 28.55 -4.22
C ASN A 86 -9.63 29.64 -4.47
N GLY A 87 -8.60 29.36 -5.29
CA GLY A 87 -7.54 30.32 -5.61
C GLY A 87 -6.47 30.49 -4.53
N GLU A 88 -6.35 29.54 -3.60
CA GLU A 88 -5.34 29.56 -2.53
C GLU A 88 -3.97 29.01 -2.99
N ASP A 89 -3.51 29.41 -4.18
CA ASP A 89 -2.32 28.87 -4.87
C ASP A 89 -1.05 28.91 -4.00
N GLU A 90 -0.75 30.04 -3.35
CA GLU A 90 0.47 30.21 -2.54
C GLU A 90 0.48 29.32 -1.29
N LYS A 91 -0.69 29.10 -0.67
CA LYS A 91 -0.83 28.19 0.47
C LYS A 91 -0.55 26.76 0.06
N VAL A 92 -1.10 26.34 -1.08
CA VAL A 92 -0.93 24.99 -1.62
C VAL A 92 0.52 24.78 -2.04
N LYS A 93 1.14 25.75 -2.72
CA LYS A 93 2.56 25.70 -3.11
C LYS A 93 3.47 25.52 -1.90
N LYS A 94 3.26 26.32 -0.85
CA LYS A 94 4.02 26.21 0.40
C LYS A 94 3.83 24.85 1.06
N ALA A 95 2.59 24.38 1.18
CA ALA A 95 2.29 23.08 1.76
C ALA A 95 2.90 21.92 0.95
N LEU A 96 2.94 22.03 -0.37
CA LEU A 96 3.51 21.02 -1.26
C LEU A 96 5.00 20.82 -0.99
N GLU A 97 5.76 21.90 -0.85
CA GLU A 97 7.21 21.86 -0.60
C GLU A 97 7.54 21.52 0.86
N GLU A 98 6.84 22.13 1.81
CA GLU A 98 7.22 22.05 3.24
C GLU A 98 6.57 20.88 3.99
N THR A 99 5.47 20.30 3.48
CA THR A 99 4.68 19.30 4.22
C THR A 99 4.37 18.07 3.40
N LEU A 100 3.78 18.23 2.22
CA LEU A 100 3.27 17.08 1.46
C LEU A 100 4.39 16.18 0.94
N LYS A 101 5.42 16.75 0.30
CA LYS A 101 6.55 15.96 -0.22
C LYS A 101 7.31 15.21 0.90
N PRO A 102 7.69 15.85 2.03
CA PRO A 102 8.31 15.13 3.15
C PRO A 102 7.40 14.04 3.77
N ASN A 103 6.11 14.34 3.96
CA ASN A 103 5.17 13.36 4.51
C ASN A 103 4.99 12.17 3.57
N PHE A 104 4.96 12.42 2.26
CA PHE A 104 4.83 11.39 1.24
C PHE A 104 5.97 10.36 1.33
N GLU A 105 7.22 10.80 1.41
CA GLU A 105 8.37 9.89 1.55
C GLU A 105 8.30 9.03 2.82
N SER A 106 7.89 9.62 3.93
CA SER A 106 7.67 8.89 5.20
C SER A 106 6.55 7.86 5.07
N ILE A 107 5.44 8.21 4.41
CA ILE A 107 4.33 7.30 4.15
C ILE A 107 4.78 6.12 3.30
N LEU A 108 5.50 6.37 2.22
CA LEU A 108 6.01 5.30 1.35
C LEU A 108 6.92 4.34 2.12
N THR A 109 7.83 4.89 2.92
CA THR A 109 8.77 4.11 3.72
C THR A 109 8.03 3.21 4.72
N ASN A 110 7.07 3.77 5.47
CA ASN A 110 6.32 3.01 6.47
C ASN A 110 5.39 1.96 5.83
N LEU A 111 4.73 2.33 4.72
CA LEU A 111 3.86 1.44 3.97
C LEU A 111 4.63 0.21 3.47
N GLN A 112 5.82 0.42 2.89
CA GLN A 112 6.69 -0.64 2.40
C GLN A 112 7.23 -1.51 3.54
N ALA A 113 7.78 -0.90 4.59
CA ALA A 113 8.36 -1.62 5.72
C ALA A 113 7.35 -2.54 6.42
N GLU A 114 6.14 -2.02 6.69
CA GLU A 114 5.08 -2.82 7.31
C GLU A 114 4.55 -3.90 6.34
N GLY A 115 4.42 -3.57 5.04
CA GLY A 115 4.02 -4.53 4.01
C GLY A 115 5.00 -5.71 3.89
N GLU A 116 6.30 -5.45 3.98
CA GLU A 116 7.34 -6.49 4.02
C GLU A 116 7.25 -7.34 5.27
N SER A 117 7.05 -6.73 6.44
CA SER A 117 6.86 -7.43 7.72
C SER A 117 5.65 -8.38 7.67
N ILE A 118 4.51 -7.89 7.19
CA ILE A 118 3.28 -8.68 7.00
C ILE A 118 3.54 -9.85 6.04
N THR A 119 4.25 -9.60 4.94
CA THR A 119 4.61 -10.62 3.94
C THR A 119 5.49 -11.71 4.53
N LEU A 120 6.52 -11.36 5.31
CA LEU A 120 7.39 -12.33 5.97
C LEU A 120 6.62 -13.20 6.97
N ALA A 121 5.70 -12.60 7.73
CA ALA A 121 4.83 -13.33 8.64
C ALA A 121 3.95 -14.35 7.90
N TYR A 122 3.35 -13.98 6.77
CA TYR A 122 2.60 -14.90 5.92
C TYR A 122 3.47 -16.04 5.39
N VAL A 123 4.67 -15.73 4.88
CA VAL A 123 5.57 -16.74 4.32
C VAL A 123 5.93 -17.80 5.37
N SER A 124 6.20 -17.40 6.61
CA SER A 124 6.42 -18.34 7.71
C SER A 124 5.17 -19.16 8.02
N LYS A 125 3.99 -18.54 8.09
CA LYS A 125 2.72 -19.27 8.31
C LYS A 125 2.42 -20.28 7.20
N ALA A 126 2.66 -19.93 5.95
CA ALA A 126 2.51 -20.83 4.82
C ALA A 126 3.51 -22.01 4.88
N ASN A 127 4.73 -21.79 5.36
CA ASN A 127 5.69 -22.87 5.60
C ASN A 127 5.26 -23.78 6.76
N GLN A 128 4.70 -23.22 7.84
CA GLN A 128 4.12 -23.98 8.95
C GLN A 128 2.94 -24.86 8.47
N CYS A 129 2.06 -24.34 7.62
CA CYS A 129 0.98 -25.12 6.98
C CYS A 129 1.50 -26.33 6.20
N ARG A 130 2.73 -26.26 5.70
CA ARG A 130 3.41 -27.34 4.95
C ARG A 130 4.24 -28.27 5.84
N GLY A 131 4.33 -27.98 7.14
CA GLY A 131 5.15 -28.74 8.09
C GLY A 131 6.66 -28.50 7.97
N LEU A 132 7.08 -27.36 7.42
CA LEU A 132 8.49 -27.06 7.14
C LEU A 132 9.19 -26.22 8.23
N ASP A 133 8.44 -25.57 9.12
CA ASP A 133 9.00 -24.80 10.24
C ASP A 133 8.72 -25.57 11.55
N HIS A 134 9.79 -26.00 12.25
CA HIS A 134 9.79 -26.57 13.60
C HIS A 134 10.42 -25.58 14.58
#